data_AF-A0A8T3P5E3-F1
#
_entry.id   AF-A0A8T3P5E3-F1
#
_cell.length_a   1.000
_cell.length_b   1.000
_cell.length_c   1.000
_cell.angle_alpha   90.00
_cell.angle_beta   90.00
_cell.angle_gamma   90.00
#
_symmetry.space_group_name_H-M   'P 1'
#
loop_
_entity.id
_entity.type
_entity.pdbx_description
1 polymer ?
#
loop_
_entity_poly.entity_id
_entity_poly.type
_entity_poly.pdbx_seq_one_letter_code
_entity_poly.pdbx_strand_id
1 'polypeptide(L)' 'MLNTTLALNNLPLITPHTPLLNGLSAVIEDESGALSYWALKHARGKPDFHHADAFALTLPVIKS' A
#
# COMPACT_ATOMS: atom_id res chain seq x y z
N MET A 1 -7.49 -9.08 15.24
CA MET A 1 -7.55 -8.69 13.81
C MET A 1 -7.16 -7.23 13.74
N LEU A 2 -6.11 -6.88 12.97
CA LEU A 2 -5.69 -5.49 12.78
C LEU A 2 -6.41 -4.94 11.54
N ASN A 3 -7.15 -3.84 11.68
CA ASN A 3 -7.80 -3.17 10.56
C ASN A 3 -7.51 -1.66 10.62
N THR A 4 -7.57 -1.02 9.47
CA THR A 4 -7.50 0.42 9.33
C THR A 4 -8.30 0.84 8.09
N THR A 5 -8.73 2.09 8.06
CA THR A 5 -9.51 2.66 6.96
C THR A 5 -8.82 3.92 6.47
N LEU A 6 -8.55 3.97 5.16
CA LEU A 6 -8.01 5.15 4.50
C LEU A 6 -9.09 5.78 3.62
N ALA A 7 -9.46 7.02 3.94
CA ALA A 7 -10.40 7.80 3.15
C ALA A 7 -9.68 8.38 1.92
N LEU A 8 -9.90 7.78 0.75
CA LEU A 8 -9.17 8.13 -0.47
C LEU A 8 -9.41 9.58 -0.94
N ASN A 9 -10.57 10.16 -0.63
CA ASN A 9 -10.91 11.55 -0.95
C ASN A 9 -10.09 12.59 -0.16
N ASN A 10 -9.40 12.17 0.90
CA ASN A 10 -8.58 13.05 1.75
C ASN A 10 -7.09 12.97 1.42
N LEU A 11 -6.71 12.16 0.43
CA LEU A 11 -5.31 12.05 0.02
C LEU A 11 -4.93 13.24 -0.88
N PRO A 12 -3.83 13.94 -0.58
CA PRO A 12 -3.37 15.04 -1.42
C PRO A 12 -2.99 14.51 -2.80
N LEU A 13 -3.19 15.33 -3.84
CA LEU A 13 -2.79 15.06 -5.22
C LEU A 13 -3.56 13.92 -5.92
N ILE A 14 -4.68 13.46 -5.38
CA ILE A 14 -5.59 12.56 -6.10
C ILE A 14 -6.48 13.37 -7.03
N THR A 15 -6.33 13.16 -8.33
CA THR A 15 -7.23 13.67 -9.36
C THR A 15 -8.45 12.76 -9.49
N PRO A 16 -9.68 13.28 -9.34
CA PRO A 16 -10.89 12.55 -9.68
C PRO A 16 -10.77 11.96 -11.10
N HIS A 17 -11.36 10.78 -11.30
CA HIS A 17 -11.34 10.04 -12.58
C HIS A 17 -9.99 9.46 -13.02
N THR A 18 -8.93 9.56 -12.23
CA THR A 18 -7.66 8.86 -12.50
C THR A 18 -7.62 7.54 -11.71
N PRO A 19 -7.40 6.38 -12.37
CA PRO A 19 -7.20 5.13 -11.65
C PRO A 19 -5.97 5.23 -10.74
N LEU A 20 -6.12 4.79 -9.50
CA LEU A 20 -5.02 4.74 -8.54
C LEU A 20 -4.39 3.35 -8.62
N LEU A 21 -3.11 3.31 -8.96
CA LEU A 21 -2.30 2.11 -8.78
C LEU A 21 -1.65 2.20 -7.39
N ASN A 22 -1.91 1.21 -6.54
CA ASN A 22 -1.56 1.24 -5.12
C ASN A 22 -0.64 0.08 -4.75
N GLY A 23 0.35 0.38 -3.91
CA GLY A 23 1.05 -0.58 -3.09
C GLY A 23 0.47 -0.52 -1.68
N LEU A 24 0.12 -1.67 -1.12
CA LEU A 24 -0.18 -1.80 0.31
C LEU A 24 0.88 -2.70 0.93
N SER A 25 1.43 -2.24 2.05
CA SER A 25 2.44 -2.94 2.80
C SER A 25 2.17 -2.86 4.30
N ALA A 26 2.71 -3.81 5.05
CA ALA A 26 2.70 -3.82 6.50
C ALA A 26 4.07 -4.26 7.02
N VAL A 27 4.54 -3.61 8.08
CA VAL A 27 5.68 -4.05 8.88
C VAL A 27 5.14 -4.49 10.22
N ILE A 28 5.44 -5.73 10.60
CA ILE A 28 4.96 -6.34 11.84
C ILE A 28 6.19 -6.65 12.68
N GLU A 29 6.20 -6.16 13.91
CA GLU A 29 7.17 -6.54 14.93
C GLU A 29 6.53 -7.56 15.88
N ASP A 30 7.22 -8.67 16.13
CA ASP A 30 6.78 -9.66 17.12
C ASP A 30 7.37 -9.38 18.52
N GLU A 31 6.93 -10.13 19.52
CA GLU A 31 7.37 -9.96 20.92
C GLU A 31 8.88 -10.21 21.13
N SER A 32 9.56 -10.85 20.18
CA SER A 32 11.01 -11.05 20.21
C SER A 32 11.80 -9.91 19.57
N GLY A 33 11.11 -8.91 19.00
CA GLY A 33 11.70 -7.80 18.25
C GLY A 33 12.00 -8.16 16.79
N ALA A 34 11.53 -9.30 16.28
CA ALA A 34 11.74 -9.68 14.89
C ALA A 34 10.73 -8.95 13.98
N LEU A 35 11.23 -8.43 12.85
CA LEU A 35 10.43 -7.72 11.86
C LEU A 35 10.05 -8.62 10.70
N SER A 36 8.76 -8.64 10.37
CA SER A 36 8.20 -9.24 9.17
C SER A 36 7.67 -8.15 8.24
N TYR A 37 8.01 -8.26 6.96
CA TYR A 37 7.69 -7.28 5.93
C TYR A 37 6.72 -7.89 4.93
N TRP A 38 5.54 -7.30 4.81
CA TRP A 38 4.48 -7.77 3.92
C TRP A 38 4.15 -6.69 2.91
N ALA A 39 3.89 -7.10 1.67
CA ALA A 39 3.35 -6.25 0.63
C ALA A 39 2.39 -7.07 -0.25
N LEU A 40 1.47 -6.39 -0.96
CA LEU A 40 0.65 -7.05 -1.98
C LEU A 40 1.50 -7.76 -3.04
N LYS A 41 2.65 -7.16 -3.38
CA LYS A 41 3.70 -7.74 -4.21
C LYS A 41 5.05 -7.23 -3.73
N HIS A 42 6.04 -8.11 -3.62
CA HIS A 42 7.42 -7.73 -3.35
C HIS A 42 8.18 -7.50 -4.66
N ALA A 43 8.93 -6.39 -4.72
CA ALA A 43 10.00 -6.23 -5.69
C ALA A 43 11.13 -7.23 -5.38
N ARG A 44 11.99 -7.50 -6.37
CA ARG A 44 13.14 -8.39 -6.18
C ARG A 44 14.16 -7.77 -5.21
N GLY A 45 14.76 -8.59 -4.36
CA GLY A 45 15.83 -8.17 -3.46
C GLY A 45 15.32 -7.87 -2.05
N LYS A 46 15.91 -6.87 -1.39
CA LYS A 46 15.47 -6.44 -0.06
C LYS A 46 14.08 -5.78 -0.15
N PRO A 47 13.26 -5.83 0.92
CA PRO A 47 11.98 -5.14 0.94
C PRO A 47 12.16 -3.64 0.64
N ASP A 48 11.61 -3.20 -0.49
CA ASP A 48 11.49 -1.80 -0.87
C ASP A 48 10.04 -1.55 -1.28
N PHE A 49 9.29 -0.89 -0.40
CA PHE A 49 7.88 -0.59 -0.62
C PHE A 49 7.66 0.61 -1.55
N HIS A 50 8.71 1.38 -1.84
CA HIS A 50 8.66 2.51 -2.77
C HIS A 50 8.95 2.06 -4.21
N HIS A 51 9.44 0.83 -4.41
CA HIS A 51 9.69 0.30 -5.74
C HIS A 51 8.38 0.16 -6.52
N ALA A 52 8.35 0.63 -7.77
CA ALA A 52 7.14 0.63 -8.61
C ALA A 52 6.51 -0.77 -8.75
N ASP A 53 7.33 -1.82 -8.86
CA ASP A 53 6.87 -3.21 -8.92
C ASP A 53 6.04 -3.69 -7.72
N ALA A 54 6.14 -3.00 -6.56
CA ALA A 54 5.36 -3.31 -5.36
C ALA A 54 3.91 -2.83 -5.45
N PHE A 55 3.61 -1.95 -6.42
CA PHE A 55 2.26 -1.45 -6.66
C PHE A 55 1.51 -2.44 -7.55
N ALA A 56 0.48 -3.09 -7.00
CA ALA A 56 -0.18 -4.23 -7.62
C ALA A 56 -1.71 -4.18 -7.58
N LEU A 57 -2.29 -3.14 -6.96
CA LEU A 57 -3.74 -3.00 -6.82
C LEU A 57 -4.23 -1.72 -7.49
N THR A 58 -4.99 -1.87 -8.56
CA THR A 58 -5.74 -0.77 -9.16
C THR A 58 -7.08 -0.62 -8.46
N LEU A 59 -7.33 0.53 -7.86
CA LEU A 59 -8.63 0.86 -7.27
C LEU A 59 -9.52 1.59 -8.29
N PRO A 60 -10.86 1.41 -8.23
CA PRO A 60 -11.78 2.15 -9.06
C PRO A 60 -11.67 3.65 -8.80
N VAL A 61 -11.97 4.45 -9.82
CA VAL A 61 -11.95 5.91 -9.71
C VAL A 61 -12.91 6.38 -8.63
N ILE A 62 -12.45 7.31 -7.80
CA ILE A 62 -13.32 8.01 -6.86
C ILE A 62 -14.25 8.88 -7.70
N LYS A 63 -15.56 8.66 -7.57
CA LYS A 63 -16.56 9.57 -8.14
C LYS A 63 -16.59 10.83 -7.30
N SER A 64 -16.56 11.99 -7.96
CA SER A 64 -16.81 13.30 -7.35
C SER A 64 -18.18 13.35 -6.68
#